data_AF-A0A931F2I1-F1
#
_entry.id   AF-A0A931F2I1-F1
#
_cell.length_a   1.000
_cell.length_b   1.000
_cell.length_c   1.000
_cell.angle_alpha   90.00
_cell.angle_beta   90.00
_cell.angle_gamma   90.00
#
_symmetry.space_group_name_H-M   'P 1'
#
loop_
_entity.id
_entity.type
_entity.pdbx_description
1 polymer ?
#
loop_
_entity_poly.entity_id
_entity_poly.type
_entity_poly.pdbx_seq_one_letter_code
_entity_poly.pdbx_strand_id
1 'polypeptide(L)'
;MGNREDLLAGAKRCLIEKGYSRTTARDIAGASGVSLAGIGYHFKSKEALMNEALIEAMQEWGDDLAATLSADVEPDATPLERFEAAWDRVLESFARLRPLWVTQFELLGQIDHVPEVREQLVHGIKEARLGLAELFAGIEPGGDPERARLTGALYQAMLTGFLSQWLLDPDSALSGHEVVTALRLVTA
;
A
#
# COMPACT_ATOMS: atom_id res chain seq x y z
N MET A 1 20.61 -14.95 3.89
CA MET A 1 19.70 -13.99 4.55
C MET A 1 20.13 -13.90 6.00
N GLY A 2 20.06 -12.73 6.61
CA GLY A 2 20.41 -12.54 8.02
C GLY A 2 19.18 -12.65 8.91
N ASN A 3 19.42 -12.79 10.22
CA ASN A 3 18.35 -12.93 11.21
C ASN A 3 17.36 -11.76 11.20
N ARG A 4 17.80 -10.55 10.81
CA ARG A 4 16.94 -9.37 10.70
C ARG A 4 15.94 -9.53 9.54
N GLU A 5 16.43 -9.91 8.37
CA GLU A 5 15.60 -10.11 7.17
C GLU A 5 14.63 -11.28 7.36
N ASP A 6 15.07 -12.38 7.99
CA ASP A 6 14.21 -13.53 8.27
C ASP A 6 13.07 -13.19 9.23
N LEU A 7 13.35 -12.37 10.25
CA LEU A 7 12.34 -11.84 11.17
C LEU A 7 11.32 -10.97 10.46
N LEU A 8 11.77 -10.10 9.54
CA LEU A 8 10.90 -9.22 8.77
C LEU A 8 9.99 -10.03 7.83
N ALA A 9 10.55 -11.00 7.12
CA ALA A 9 9.78 -11.92 6.29
C ALA A 9 8.77 -12.75 7.10
N GLY A 10 9.16 -13.22 8.29
CA GLY A 10 8.27 -13.92 9.21
C GLY A 10 7.12 -13.04 9.72
N ALA A 11 7.40 -11.78 10.03
CA ALA A 11 6.41 -10.79 10.45
C ALA A 11 5.42 -10.46 9.32
N LYS A 12 5.89 -10.27 8.08
CA LYS A 12 5.02 -10.08 6.89
C LYS A 12 4.07 -11.25 6.68
N ARG A 13 4.56 -12.50 6.79
CA ARG A 13 3.69 -13.70 6.73
C ARG A 13 2.62 -13.68 7.82
N CYS A 14 3.01 -13.38 9.06
CA CYS A 14 2.07 -13.32 10.18
C CYS A 14 1.03 -12.20 10.01
N LEU A 15 1.40 -11.04 9.46
CA LEU A 15 0.47 -9.97 9.12
C LEU A 15 -0.61 -10.43 8.14
N ILE A 16 -0.22 -11.12 7.08
CA ILE A 16 -1.14 -11.59 6.04
C ILE A 16 -2.05 -12.71 6.57
N GLU A 17 -1.49 -13.68 7.30
CA GLU A 17 -2.23 -14.87 7.75
C GLU A 17 -3.08 -14.62 9.00
N LYS A 18 -2.55 -13.86 9.96
CA LYS A 18 -3.16 -13.69 11.29
C LYS A 18 -3.63 -12.28 11.54
N GLY A 19 -3.10 -11.27 10.86
CA GLY A 19 -3.35 -9.86 11.16
C GLY A 19 -2.54 -9.34 12.35
N TYR A 20 -2.51 -8.02 12.50
CA TYR A 20 -1.63 -7.35 13.46
C TYR A 20 -1.91 -7.71 14.92
N SER A 21 -3.15 -7.54 15.39
CA SER A 21 -3.48 -7.67 16.83
C SER A 21 -3.36 -9.11 17.34
N ARG A 22 -3.59 -10.11 16.47
CA ARG A 22 -3.52 -11.54 16.84
C ARG A 22 -2.11 -12.12 16.76
N THR A 23 -1.16 -11.40 16.16
CA THR A 23 0.22 -11.88 16.01
C THR A 23 1.02 -11.67 17.29
N THR A 24 1.63 -12.74 17.80
CA THR A 24 2.55 -12.70 18.95
C THR A 24 4.01 -12.76 18.51
N ALA A 25 4.94 -12.35 19.39
CA ALA A 25 6.37 -12.49 19.14
C ALA A 25 6.80 -13.94 18.89
N ARG A 26 6.09 -14.92 19.49
CA ARG A 26 6.36 -16.35 19.27
C ARG A 26 5.93 -16.81 17.90
N ASP A 27 4.83 -16.28 17.38
CA ASP A 27 4.39 -16.57 16.02
C ASP A 27 5.45 -16.11 15.02
N ILE A 28 5.96 -14.88 15.19
CA ILE A 28 7.00 -14.32 14.33
C ILE A 28 8.28 -15.14 14.40
N ALA A 29 8.76 -15.46 15.61
CA ALA A 29 9.95 -16.29 15.81
C ALA A 29 9.79 -17.69 15.17
N GLY A 30 8.62 -18.30 15.32
CA GLY A 30 8.30 -19.58 14.68
C GLY A 30 8.26 -19.47 13.16
N ALA A 31 7.68 -18.40 12.62
CA ALA A 31 7.59 -18.16 11.19
C ALA A 31 8.96 -17.84 10.56
N SER A 32 9.86 -17.16 11.30
CA SER A 32 11.18 -16.75 10.80
C SER A 32 12.28 -17.80 11.01
N GLY A 33 12.09 -18.74 11.93
CA GLY A 33 13.16 -19.65 12.38
C GLY A 33 14.21 -18.96 13.27
N VAL A 34 13.98 -17.71 13.65
CA VAL A 34 14.87 -16.91 14.52
C VAL A 34 14.34 -16.89 15.94
N SER A 35 15.24 -16.85 16.94
CA SER A 35 14.85 -16.80 18.35
C SER A 35 14.08 -15.52 18.72
N LEU A 36 13.22 -15.61 19.74
CA LEU A 36 12.53 -14.46 20.35
C LEU A 36 13.47 -13.31 20.75
N ALA A 37 14.66 -13.66 21.26
CA ALA A 37 15.66 -12.66 21.65
C ALA A 37 16.17 -11.83 20.45
N GLY A 38 16.15 -12.42 19.24
CA GLY A 38 16.49 -11.72 18.00
C GLY A 38 15.57 -10.55 17.70
N ILE A 39 14.28 -10.62 18.06
CA ILE A 39 13.33 -9.51 17.87
C ILE A 39 13.77 -8.30 18.69
N GLY A 40 14.05 -8.50 19.99
CA GLY A 40 14.50 -7.42 20.88
C GLY A 40 15.85 -6.84 20.43
N TYR A 41 16.75 -7.68 19.95
CA TYR A 41 18.07 -7.25 19.46
C TYR A 41 17.99 -6.40 18.18
N HIS A 42 17.20 -6.81 17.19
CA HIS A 42 17.16 -6.14 15.88
C HIS A 42 16.13 -5.01 15.80
N PHE A 43 15.00 -5.13 16.49
CA PHE A 43 13.83 -4.25 16.30
C PHE A 43 13.34 -3.60 17.58
N LYS A 44 13.93 -3.89 18.76
CA LYS A 44 13.54 -3.40 20.10
C LYS A 44 12.21 -3.95 20.62
N SER A 45 11.17 -4.06 19.80
CA SER A 45 9.86 -4.62 20.18
C SER A 45 9.18 -5.38 19.03
N LYS A 46 8.13 -6.14 19.38
CA LYS A 46 7.26 -6.81 18.40
C LYS A 46 6.55 -5.78 17.53
N GLU A 47 6.06 -4.71 18.15
CA GLU A 47 5.31 -3.63 17.50
C GLU A 47 6.19 -2.91 16.46
N ALA A 48 7.44 -2.59 16.82
CA ALA A 48 8.39 -1.97 15.90
C ALA A 48 8.67 -2.87 14.67
N LEU A 49 8.89 -4.18 14.90
CA LEU A 49 9.03 -5.15 13.82
C LEU A 49 7.77 -5.24 12.94
N MET A 50 6.58 -5.29 13.54
CA MET A 50 5.33 -5.40 12.81
C MET A 50 5.01 -4.14 12.00
N ASN A 51 5.35 -2.95 12.51
CA ASN A 51 5.19 -1.69 11.80
C ASN A 51 6.14 -1.61 10.59
N GLU A 52 7.41 -1.99 10.77
CA GLU A 52 8.37 -2.05 9.67
C GLU A 52 7.93 -3.07 8.61
N ALA A 53 7.47 -4.26 9.04
CA ALA A 53 6.95 -5.28 8.15
C ALA A 53 5.73 -4.81 7.34
N LEU A 54 4.82 -4.06 7.97
CA LEU A 54 3.66 -3.49 7.29
C LEU A 54 4.09 -2.49 6.21
N ILE A 55 5.01 -1.58 6.54
CA ILE A 55 5.49 -0.55 5.61
C ILE A 55 6.19 -1.19 4.42
N GLU A 56 7.08 -2.15 4.66
CA GLU A 56 7.75 -2.88 3.58
C GLU A 56 6.76 -3.65 2.71
N ALA A 57 5.78 -4.34 3.31
CA ALA A 57 4.76 -5.05 2.54
C ALA A 57 3.89 -4.11 1.67
N MET A 58 3.66 -2.88 2.13
CA MET A 58 2.96 -1.86 1.36
C MET A 58 3.80 -1.30 0.21
N GLN A 59 5.10 -1.11 0.41
CA GLN A 59 6.04 -0.72 -0.64
C GLN A 59 6.14 -1.82 -1.71
N GLU A 60 6.33 -3.08 -1.30
CA GLU A 60 6.36 -4.24 -2.20
C GLU A 60 5.08 -4.35 -3.03
N TRP A 61 3.91 -4.08 -2.44
CA TRP A 61 2.66 -4.03 -3.19
C TRP A 61 2.63 -2.92 -4.25
N GLY A 62 3.12 -1.73 -3.90
CA GLY A 62 3.20 -0.60 -4.84
C GLY A 62 4.10 -0.94 -6.03
N ASP A 63 5.25 -1.54 -5.77
CA ASP A 63 6.20 -1.97 -6.80
C ASP A 63 5.62 -3.07 -7.70
N ASP A 64 4.99 -4.09 -7.12
CA ASP A 64 4.34 -5.18 -7.85
C ASP A 64 3.20 -4.67 -8.75
N LEU A 65 2.40 -3.73 -8.25
CA LEU A 65 1.32 -3.11 -8.99
C LEU A 65 1.86 -2.30 -10.17
N ALA A 66 2.89 -1.47 -9.95
CA ALA A 66 3.53 -0.69 -11.01
C ALA A 66 4.15 -1.58 -12.09
N ALA A 67 4.81 -2.68 -11.69
CA ALA A 67 5.38 -3.65 -12.62
C ALA A 67 4.30 -4.35 -13.46
N THR A 68 3.21 -4.78 -12.83
CA THR A 68 2.09 -5.45 -13.52
C THR A 68 1.45 -4.51 -14.54
N LEU A 69 1.21 -3.26 -14.15
CA LEU A 69 0.57 -2.28 -15.02
C LEU A 69 1.46 -1.83 -16.18
N SER A 70 2.77 -1.83 -16.00
CA SER A 70 3.71 -1.54 -17.07
C SER A 70 3.80 -2.68 -18.11
N ALA A 71 3.55 -3.93 -17.69
CA ALA A 71 3.61 -5.10 -18.55
C ALA A 71 2.35 -5.26 -19.45
N ASP A 72 1.19 -4.82 -18.97
CA ASP A 72 -0.12 -4.99 -19.63
C ASP A 72 -0.54 -3.76 -20.47
N VAL A 73 0.40 -2.91 -20.87
CA VAL A 73 0.07 -1.70 -21.67
C VAL A 73 -0.16 -2.07 -23.13
N GLU A 74 -1.43 -2.01 -23.56
CA GLU A 74 -1.80 -2.04 -24.97
C GLU A 74 -1.15 -0.85 -25.72
N PRO A 75 -0.38 -1.09 -26.80
CA PRO A 75 0.41 -0.05 -27.48
C PRO A 75 -0.43 1.13 -27.99
N ASP A 76 -1.67 0.85 -28.40
CA ASP A 76 -2.57 1.82 -29.01
C ASP A 76 -3.62 2.38 -28.03
N ALA A 77 -3.53 2.02 -26.74
CA ALA A 77 -4.45 2.54 -25.73
C ALA A 77 -4.34 4.07 -25.61
N THR A 78 -5.48 4.73 -25.49
CA THR A 78 -5.55 6.14 -25.12
C THR A 78 -5.12 6.32 -23.64
N PRO A 79 -4.72 7.54 -23.22
CA PRO A 79 -4.45 7.82 -21.81
C PRO A 79 -5.62 7.47 -20.88
N LEU A 80 -6.85 7.58 -21.40
CA LEU A 80 -8.05 7.25 -20.65
C LEU A 80 -8.20 5.74 -20.45
N GLU A 81 -8.06 4.94 -21.51
CA GLU A 81 -8.14 3.48 -21.43
C GLU A 81 -7.04 2.92 -20.52
N ARG A 82 -5.83 3.51 -20.55
CA ARG A 82 -4.77 3.18 -19.59
C ARG A 82 -5.17 3.47 -18.16
N PHE A 83 -5.81 4.60 -17.89
CA PHE A 83 -6.30 4.93 -16.55
C PHE A 83 -7.37 3.94 -16.09
N GLU A 84 -8.35 3.63 -16.95
CA GLU A 84 -9.44 2.69 -16.63
C GLU A 84 -8.88 1.30 -16.28
N ALA A 85 -7.99 0.77 -17.12
CA ALA A 85 -7.33 -0.52 -16.88
C ALA A 85 -6.44 -0.50 -15.62
N ALA A 86 -5.69 0.57 -15.41
CA ALA A 86 -4.85 0.73 -14.23
C ALA A 86 -5.69 0.70 -12.95
N TRP A 87 -6.83 1.38 -12.96
CA TRP A 87 -7.74 1.42 -11.82
C TRP A 87 -8.36 0.06 -11.52
N ASP A 88 -8.86 -0.66 -12.54
CA ASP A 88 -9.43 -1.99 -12.36
C ASP A 88 -8.43 -2.97 -11.73
N ARG A 89 -7.16 -2.90 -12.17
CA ARG A 89 -6.09 -3.72 -11.58
C ARG A 89 -5.84 -3.41 -10.11
N VAL A 90 -5.93 -2.13 -9.73
CA VAL A 90 -5.81 -1.72 -8.33
C VAL A 90 -6.93 -2.33 -7.49
N LEU A 91 -8.18 -2.28 -7.97
CA LEU A 91 -9.33 -2.87 -7.28
C LEU A 91 -9.16 -4.39 -7.11
N GLU A 92 -8.73 -5.10 -8.15
CA GLU A 92 -8.44 -6.53 -8.07
C GLU A 92 -7.40 -6.86 -6.99
N SER A 93 -6.42 -5.96 -6.80
CA SER A 93 -5.37 -6.13 -5.79
C SER A 93 -5.88 -5.95 -4.35
N PHE A 94 -6.98 -5.23 -4.13
CA PHE A 94 -7.52 -4.97 -2.79
C PHE A 94 -7.93 -6.27 -2.08
N ALA A 95 -8.54 -7.20 -2.79
CA ALA A 95 -8.96 -8.50 -2.24
C ALA A 95 -7.77 -9.29 -1.68
N ARG A 96 -6.65 -9.32 -2.42
CA ARG A 96 -5.45 -10.07 -2.06
C ARG A 96 -4.81 -9.56 -0.76
N LEU A 97 -4.86 -8.25 -0.52
CA LEU A 97 -4.15 -7.60 0.59
C LEU A 97 -5.08 -7.02 1.66
N ARG A 98 -6.35 -7.43 1.68
CA ARG A 98 -7.34 -7.00 2.67
C ARG A 98 -6.82 -7.00 4.12
N PRO A 99 -6.09 -8.02 4.62
CA PRO A 99 -5.55 -7.99 5.98
C PRO A 99 -4.54 -6.87 6.25
N LEU A 100 -3.73 -6.52 5.24
CA LEU A 100 -2.77 -5.41 5.34
C LEU A 100 -3.50 -4.07 5.37
N TRP A 101 -4.53 -3.89 4.54
CA TRP A 101 -5.33 -2.66 4.53
C TRP A 101 -6.04 -2.40 5.86
N VAL A 102 -6.68 -3.43 6.43
CA VAL A 102 -7.30 -3.33 7.76
C VAL A 102 -6.28 -2.91 8.81
N THR A 103 -5.10 -3.55 8.81
CA THR A 103 -4.01 -3.21 9.72
C THR A 103 -3.54 -1.76 9.55
N GLN A 104 -3.43 -1.28 8.31
CA GLN A 104 -3.05 0.08 8.03
C GLN A 104 -4.05 1.08 8.63
N PHE A 105 -5.36 0.85 8.47
CA PHE A 105 -6.38 1.72 9.04
C PHE A 105 -6.43 1.67 10.57
N GLU A 106 -6.21 0.51 11.18
CA GLU A 106 -6.07 0.37 12.64
C GLU A 106 -4.90 1.23 13.16
N LEU A 107 -3.75 1.18 12.48
CA LEU A 107 -2.56 1.94 12.83
C LEU A 107 -2.78 3.46 12.67
N LEU A 108 -3.46 3.88 11.60
CA LEU A 108 -3.83 5.29 11.40
C LEU A 108 -4.73 5.80 12.53
N GLY A 109 -5.63 4.98 13.07
CA GLY A 109 -6.47 5.34 14.21
C GLY A 109 -5.71 5.55 15.52
N GLN A 110 -4.46 5.07 15.62
CA GLN A 110 -3.61 5.18 16.80
C GLN A 110 -2.42 6.11 16.60
N ILE A 111 -2.36 6.85 15.48
CA ILE A 111 -1.14 7.50 15.00
C ILE A 111 -0.53 8.51 15.99
N ASP A 112 -1.36 9.17 16.80
CA ASP A 112 -0.92 10.13 17.82
C ASP A 112 -0.19 9.46 19.01
N HIS A 113 -0.30 8.14 19.14
CA HIS A 113 0.36 7.35 20.18
C HIS A 113 1.65 6.65 19.69
N VAL A 114 1.99 6.77 18.40
CA VAL A 114 3.15 6.11 17.77
C VAL A 114 3.93 7.08 16.86
N PRO A 115 4.60 8.11 17.42
CA PRO A 115 5.21 9.18 16.62
C PRO A 115 6.32 8.70 15.66
N GLU A 116 7.07 7.65 16.02
CA GLU A 116 8.09 7.07 15.15
C GLU A 116 7.48 6.46 13.88
N VAL A 117 6.31 5.82 14.03
CA VAL A 117 5.60 5.20 12.92
C VAL A 117 4.98 6.27 12.01
N ARG A 118 4.52 7.37 12.60
CA ARG A 118 4.02 8.53 11.86
C ARG A 118 5.06 9.08 10.89
N GLU A 119 6.31 9.22 11.32
CA GLU A 119 7.38 9.71 10.44
C GLU A 119 7.60 8.77 9.24
N GLN A 120 7.62 7.46 9.48
CA GLN A 120 7.79 6.47 8.42
C GLN A 120 6.61 6.45 7.45
N LEU A 121 5.37 6.53 7.95
CA LEU A 121 4.18 6.60 7.11
C LEU A 121 4.14 7.89 6.27
N VAL A 122 4.54 9.03 6.83
CA VAL A 122 4.63 10.29 6.07
C VAL A 122 5.65 10.17 4.94
N HIS A 123 6.76 9.48 5.16
CA HIS A 123 7.74 9.20 4.11
C HIS A 123 7.14 8.30 3.02
N GLY A 124 6.55 7.16 3.40
CA GLY A 124 5.91 6.23 2.47
C GLY A 124 4.78 6.88 1.65
N ILE A 125 3.98 7.77 2.25
CA ILE A 125 2.94 8.52 1.51
C ILE A 125 3.56 9.43 0.44
N LYS A 126 4.72 10.03 0.69
CA LYS A 126 5.38 10.89 -0.31
C LYS A 126 5.89 10.07 -1.48
N GLU A 127 6.50 8.92 -1.20
CA GLU A 127 6.97 7.99 -2.24
C GLU A 127 5.80 7.43 -3.05
N ALA A 128 4.74 6.97 -2.38
CA ALA A 128 3.53 6.47 -3.02
C ALA A 128 2.90 7.52 -3.95
N ARG A 129 2.85 8.80 -3.55
CA ARG A 129 2.33 9.88 -4.41
C ARG A 129 3.14 10.06 -5.69
N LEU A 130 4.46 9.94 -5.63
CA LEU A 130 5.31 10.02 -6.82
C LEU A 130 5.05 8.83 -7.74
N GLY A 131 5.03 7.61 -7.18
CA GLY A 131 4.71 6.40 -7.96
C GLY A 131 3.32 6.43 -8.59
N LEU A 132 2.31 6.97 -7.89
CA LEU A 132 0.96 7.14 -8.43
C LEU A 132 0.89 8.19 -9.54
N ALA A 133 1.67 9.28 -9.44
CA ALA A 133 1.75 10.29 -10.48
C ALA A 133 2.43 9.75 -11.75
N GLU A 134 3.47 8.95 -11.59
CA GLU A 134 4.10 8.22 -12.68
C GLU A 134 3.10 7.24 -13.32
N LEU A 135 2.48 6.40 -12.51
CA LEU A 135 1.59 5.33 -12.97
C LEU A 135 0.34 5.85 -13.69
N PHE A 136 -0.38 6.79 -13.08
CA PHE A 136 -1.69 7.23 -13.59
C PHE A 136 -1.64 8.52 -14.42
N ALA A 137 -0.58 9.31 -14.31
CA ALA A 137 -0.43 10.56 -15.08
C ALA A 137 0.76 10.54 -16.04
N GLY A 138 1.55 9.45 -16.09
CA GLY A 138 2.70 9.32 -16.98
C GLY A 138 3.81 10.33 -16.70
N ILE A 139 3.93 10.79 -15.45
CA ILE A 139 4.92 11.80 -15.07
C ILE A 139 6.19 11.09 -14.63
N GLU A 140 7.19 11.07 -15.51
CA GLU A 140 8.49 10.44 -15.25
C GLU A 140 9.23 11.10 -14.05
N PRO A 141 10.13 10.36 -13.38
CA PRO A 141 11.02 10.91 -12.37
C PRO A 141 11.82 12.11 -12.90
N GLY A 142 11.75 13.25 -12.20
CA GLY A 142 12.38 14.50 -12.63
C GLY A 142 11.55 15.35 -13.60
N GLY A 143 10.31 14.94 -13.90
CA GLY A 143 9.32 15.75 -14.59
C GLY A 143 8.82 16.95 -13.77
N ASP A 144 7.68 17.54 -14.19
CA ASP A 144 7.10 18.72 -13.51
C ASP A 144 6.76 18.41 -12.03
N PRO A 145 7.47 19.02 -11.06
CA PRO A 145 7.29 18.70 -9.65
C PRO A 145 5.92 19.08 -9.10
N GLU A 146 5.33 20.18 -9.58
CA GLU A 146 4.03 20.63 -9.10
C GLU A 146 2.91 19.75 -9.65
N ARG A 147 3.01 19.40 -10.94
CA ARG A 147 2.07 18.46 -11.56
C ARG A 147 2.12 17.08 -10.89
N ALA A 148 3.32 16.55 -10.60
CA ALA A 148 3.48 15.29 -9.88
C ALA A 148 2.86 15.35 -8.48
N ARG A 149 3.14 16.43 -7.73
CA ARG A 149 2.61 16.63 -6.38
C ARG A 149 1.07 16.68 -6.38
N LEU A 150 0.47 17.44 -7.29
CA LEU A 150 -0.98 17.62 -7.35
C LEU A 150 -1.70 16.34 -7.77
N THR A 151 -1.27 15.71 -8.87
CA THR A 151 -1.88 14.48 -9.39
C THR A 151 -1.69 13.30 -8.44
N GLY A 152 -0.47 13.10 -7.94
CA GLY A 152 -0.17 12.05 -6.96
C GLY A 152 -0.98 12.19 -5.67
N ALA A 153 -1.13 13.42 -5.15
CA ALA A 153 -1.95 13.65 -3.96
C ALA A 153 -3.43 13.35 -4.20
N LEU A 154 -3.97 13.71 -5.38
CA LEU A 154 -5.34 13.39 -5.76
C LEU A 154 -5.56 11.88 -5.87
N TYR A 155 -4.68 11.17 -6.57
CA TYR A 155 -4.75 9.71 -6.70
C TYR A 155 -4.64 9.01 -5.35
N GLN A 156 -3.73 9.45 -4.48
CA GLN A 156 -3.60 8.90 -3.12
C GLN A 156 -4.90 9.06 -2.33
N ALA A 157 -5.50 10.26 -2.36
CA ALA A 157 -6.74 10.54 -1.64
C ALA A 157 -7.89 9.68 -2.18
N MET A 158 -7.99 9.57 -3.50
CA MET A 158 -8.99 8.75 -4.18
C MET A 158 -8.83 7.29 -3.77
N LEU A 159 -7.66 6.69 -3.98
CA LEU A 159 -7.38 5.29 -3.63
C LEU A 159 -7.66 4.99 -2.16
N THR A 160 -7.21 5.85 -1.25
CA THR A 160 -7.45 5.64 0.19
C THR A 160 -8.95 5.70 0.52
N GLY A 161 -9.68 6.66 -0.06
CA GLY A 161 -11.11 6.80 0.11
C GLY A 161 -11.89 5.60 -0.42
N PHE A 162 -11.62 5.18 -1.66
CA PHE A 162 -12.23 4.00 -2.28
C PHE A 162 -11.91 2.73 -1.50
N LEU A 163 -10.65 2.52 -1.13
CA LEU A 163 -10.24 1.38 -0.32
C LEU A 163 -10.98 1.34 1.02
N SER A 164 -11.11 2.47 1.72
CA SER A 164 -11.82 2.52 3.00
C SER A 164 -13.30 2.12 2.88
N GLN A 165 -13.96 2.54 1.80
CA GLN A 165 -15.37 2.20 1.53
C GLN A 165 -15.50 0.74 1.08
N TRP A 166 -14.58 0.27 0.22
CA TRP A 166 -14.49 -1.11 -0.22
C TRP A 166 -14.30 -2.10 0.93
N LEU A 167 -13.55 -1.71 1.98
CA LEU A 167 -13.42 -2.53 3.18
C LEU A 167 -14.77 -2.77 3.89
N LEU A 168 -15.70 -1.81 3.79
CA LEU A 168 -17.05 -1.88 4.37
C LEU A 168 -18.03 -2.60 3.45
N ASP A 169 -18.02 -2.26 2.16
CA ASP A 169 -18.89 -2.82 1.12
C ASP A 169 -18.08 -3.09 -0.16
N PRO A 170 -17.57 -4.33 -0.34
CA PRO A 170 -16.79 -4.68 -1.53
C PRO A 170 -17.57 -4.58 -2.83
N ASP A 171 -18.90 -4.72 -2.79
CA ASP A 171 -19.76 -4.77 -3.97
C ASP A 171 -20.05 -3.36 -4.52
N SER A 172 -19.76 -2.30 -3.74
CA SER A 172 -19.92 -0.91 -4.15
C SER A 172 -18.70 -0.32 -4.86
N ALA A 173 -17.70 -1.13 -5.21
CA ALA A 173 -16.49 -0.66 -5.87
C ALA A 173 -16.80 -0.13 -7.28
N LEU A 174 -16.36 1.10 -7.57
CA LEU A 174 -16.47 1.65 -8.92
C LEU A 174 -15.33 1.16 -9.79
N SER A 175 -15.65 0.55 -10.94
CA SER A 175 -14.70 0.26 -12.01
C SER A 175 -14.01 1.51 -12.53
N GLY A 176 -12.90 1.34 -13.26
CA GLY A 176 -12.15 2.45 -13.85
C GLY A 176 -13.02 3.33 -14.74
N HIS A 177 -13.89 2.70 -15.55
CA HIS A 177 -14.85 3.39 -16.39
C HIS A 177 -15.86 4.23 -15.60
N GLU A 178 -16.38 3.69 -14.49
CA GLU A 178 -17.31 4.39 -13.61
C GLU A 178 -16.64 5.57 -12.90
N VAL A 179 -15.38 5.43 -12.47
CA VAL A 179 -14.59 6.53 -11.89
C VAL A 179 -14.38 7.65 -12.90
N VAL A 180 -13.99 7.33 -14.13
CA VAL A 180 -13.87 8.31 -15.23
C VAL A 180 -15.19 9.04 -15.46
N THR A 181 -16.29 8.27 -15.52
CA THR A 181 -17.63 8.82 -15.73
C THR A 181 -18.01 9.76 -14.59
N ALA A 182 -17.79 9.37 -13.33
CA ALA A 182 -18.03 10.20 -12.16
C ALA A 182 -17.21 11.49 -12.18
N LEU A 183 -15.91 11.41 -12.50
CA LEU A 183 -15.03 12.58 -12.59
C LEU A 183 -15.52 13.59 -13.64
N ARG A 184 -16.01 13.13 -14.79
CA ARG A 184 -16.62 14.01 -15.82
C ARG A 184 -17.90 14.67 -15.32
N LEU A 185 -18.76 13.93 -14.63
CA LEU A 185 -20.03 14.46 -14.10
C LEU A 185 -19.83 15.58 -13.07
N VAL A 186 -18.78 15.52 -12.26
CA VAL A 186 -18.52 16.53 -11.21
C VAL A 186 -17.65 17.70 -11.69
N THR A 187 -17.08 17.63 -12.89
CA THR A 187 -16.25 18.69 -13.48
C THR A 187 -16.90 19.41 -14.66
N ALA A 188 -18.06 18.93 -15.11
CA ALA A 188 -18.93 19.59 -16.09
C ALA A 188 -19.70 20.77 -15.48
#